data_AF-A0A6B2S5W8-F1
#
_entry.id   AF-A0A6B2S5W8-F1
#
_cell.length_a   1.000
_cell.length_b   1.000
_cell.length_c   1.000
_cell.angle_alpha   90.00
_cell.angle_beta   90.00
_cell.angle_gamma   90.00
#
_symmetry.space_group_name_H-M   'P 1'
#
loop_
_entity.id
_entity.type
_entity.pdbx_description
1 polymer ?
#
loop_
_entity_poly.entity_id
_entity_poly.type
_entity_poly.pdbx_seq_one_letter_code
_entity_poly.pdbx_strand_id
1 'polypeptide(L)' 'MGIESDQLVYDYLSRVGDLAQRQLTSADRMRLVASLRGEIDRQRAGADAGGEAAVRRILGRLGTPAEQ' A
#
# COMPACT_ATOMS: atom_id res chain seq x y z
N MET A 1 13.38 -13.34 4.01
CA MET A 1 12.90 -12.54 2.85
C MET A 1 11.39 -12.41 2.93
N GLY A 2 10.88 -11.39 3.61
CA GLY A 2 9.44 -11.21 3.86
C GLY A 2 9.19 -9.99 4.73
N ILE A 3 10.12 -9.73 5.66
CA ILE A 3 10.18 -8.52 6.49
C ILE A 3 10.42 -7.27 5.64
N GLU A 4 11.37 -7.30 4.68
CA GLU A 4 11.65 -6.19 3.78
C GLU A 4 10.44 -5.84 2.90
N SER A 5 9.80 -6.88 2.33
CA SER A 5 8.56 -6.75 1.57
C SER A 5 7.42 -6.15 2.40
N ASP A 6 7.26 -6.55 3.66
CA ASP A 6 6.23 -5.99 4.54
C ASP A 6 6.54 -4.54 4.95
N GLN A 7 7.83 -4.21 5.15
CA GLN A 7 8.27 -2.85 5.44
C GLN A 7 7.97 -1.90 4.28
N LEU A 8 8.11 -2.33 3.02
CA LEU A 8 7.71 -1.52 1.86
C LEU A 8 6.20 -1.25 1.83
N VAL A 9 5.39 -2.25 2.15
CA VAL A 9 3.93 -2.08 2.23
C VAL A 9 3.57 -1.12 3.37
N TYR A 10 4.24 -1.25 4.52
CA TYR A 10 4.04 -0.37 5.66
C TYR A 10 4.40 1.08 5.35
N ASP A 11 5.58 1.34 4.77
CA ASP A 11 6.02 2.68 4.38
C ASP A 11 5.04 3.34 3.41
N TYR A 12 4.61 2.58 2.40
CA TYR A 12 3.62 3.03 1.44
C TYR A 12 2.30 3.42 2.11
N LEU A 13 1.74 2.56 2.97
CA LEU A 13 0.47 2.83 3.65
C LEU A 13 0.58 3.99 4.65
N SER A 14 1.72 4.14 5.32
CA SER A 14 1.98 5.32 6.17
C SER A 14 1.91 6.59 5.33
N ARG A 15 2.64 6.64 4.21
CA ARG A 15 2.63 7.80 3.31
C ARG A 15 1.23 8.12 2.78
N VAL A 16 0.46 7.10 2.39
CA VAL A 16 -0.95 7.28 1.99
C VAL A 16 -1.76 7.89 3.14
N GLY A 17 -1.59 7.39 4.35
CA GLY A 17 -2.26 7.89 5.55
C GLY A 17 -1.94 9.37 5.83
N ASP A 18 -0.67 9.75 5.77
CA ASP A 18 -0.19 11.12 5.96
C ASP A 18 -0.76 12.08 4.90
N LEU A 19 -0.82 11.65 3.63
CA LEU A 19 -1.41 12.44 2.55
C LEU A 19 -2.92 12.58 2.70
N ALA A 20 -3.60 11.47 3.01
CA ALA A 20 -5.04 11.42 3.21
C ALA A 20 -5.50 12.23 4.43
N GLN A 21 -4.66 12.37 5.47
CA GLN A 21 -5.00 13.14 6.67
C GLN A 21 -5.41 14.59 6.35
N ARG A 22 -4.85 15.19 5.29
CA ARG A 22 -5.16 16.58 4.90
C ARG A 22 -6.46 16.73 4.12
N GLN A 23 -7.03 15.64 3.60
CA GLN A 23 -8.13 15.68 2.63
C GLN A 23 -9.34 14.84 3.05
N LEU A 24 -9.14 13.82 3.89
CA LEU A 24 -10.16 12.85 4.28
C LEU A 24 -10.44 12.89 5.77
N THR A 25 -11.67 12.55 6.13
CA THR A 25 -12.05 12.27 7.51
C THR A 25 -11.29 11.04 8.03
N SER A 26 -11.15 10.89 9.35
CA SER A 26 -10.49 9.72 9.93
C SER A 26 -11.14 8.38 9.52
N ALA A 27 -12.46 8.36 9.34
CA ALA A 27 -13.20 7.17 8.91
C ALA A 27 -12.87 6.81 7.45
N ASP A 28 -12.86 7.81 6.56
CA ASP A 28 -12.55 7.58 5.14
C ASP A 28 -11.07 7.26 4.93
N ARG A 29 -10.18 7.87 5.72
CA ARG A 29 -8.75 7.53 5.75
C ARG A 29 -8.54 6.06 6.15
N MET A 30 -9.19 5.58 7.22
CA MET A 30 -9.08 4.17 7.60
C MET A 30 -9.62 3.23 6.53
N ARG A 31 -10.74 3.57 5.88
CA ARG A 31 -11.27 2.77 4.76
C ARG A 31 -10.29 2.71 3.59
N LEU A 32 -9.70 3.85 3.21
CA LEU A 32 -8.71 3.91 2.14
C LEU A 32 -7.50 3.00 2.45
N VAL A 33 -6.92 3.15 3.64
CA VAL A 33 -5.75 2.34 4.07
C VAL A 33 -6.09 0.85 4.11
N ALA A 34 -7.25 0.47 4.66
CA ALA A 34 -7.69 -0.92 4.72
C ALA A 34 -7.93 -1.50 3.32
N SER A 35 -8.54 -0.73 2.41
CA SER A 35 -8.78 -1.18 1.04
C SER A 35 -7.48 -1.41 0.28
N LEU A 36 -6.52 -0.48 0.40
CA LEU A 36 -5.21 -0.62 -0.23
C LEU A 36 -4.43 -1.81 0.35
N ARG A 37 -4.46 -2.01 1.67
CA ARG A 37 -3.81 -3.18 2.30
C ARG A 37 -4.38 -4.48 1.75
N GLY A 38 -5.71 -4.58 1.64
CA GLY A 38 -6.38 -5.77 1.10
C GLY A 38 -6.06 -6.01 -0.37
N GLU A 39 -5.95 -4.96 -1.18
CA GLU A 39 -5.58 -5.08 -2.59
C GLU A 39 -4.12 -5.52 -2.78
N ILE A 40 -3.20 -4.98 -1.97
CA ILE A 40 -1.79 -5.40 -1.97
C ILE A 40 -1.69 -6.87 -1.57
N ASP A 41 -2.38 -7.28 -0.49
CA ASP A 41 -2.38 -8.65 0.00
C ASP A 41 -2.91 -9.64 -1.06
N ARG A 42 -4.04 -9.31 -1.69
CA ARG A 42 -4.60 -10.09 -2.81
C ARG A 42 -3.61 -10.25 -3.96
N GLN A 43 -2.93 -9.17 -4.37
CA GLN A 43 -1.95 -9.22 -5.45
C GLN A 43 -0.70 -10.01 -5.06
N ARG A 44 -0.28 -9.97 -3.79
CA ARG A 44 0.84 -10.76 -3.24
C ARG A 44 0.52 -12.25 -3.13
N ALA A 45 -0.75 -12.60 -2.91
CA ALA A 45 -1.18 -14.00 -2.83
C ALA A 45 -1.32 -14.66 -4.22
N GLY A 46 -1.69 -13.89 -5.25
CA GLY A 46 -1.91 -14.40 -6.60
C GLY A 46 -0.66 -14.51 -7.47
N ALA A 47 0.37 -13.73 -7.18
CA ALA A 47 1.69 -13.88 -7.78
C ALA A 47 2.61 -14.54 -6.75
N ASP A 48 3.62 -15.30 -7.18
CA ASP A 48 4.74 -15.77 -6.31
C ASP A 48 5.61 -14.56 -5.86
N ALA A 49 4.94 -13.47 -5.46
CA ALA A 49 5.37 -12.09 -5.34
C ALA A 49 5.74 -11.73 -3.90
N GLY A 50 6.15 -12.72 -3.11
CA GLY A 50 6.61 -12.51 -1.73
C GLY A 50 7.89 -11.67 -1.66
N GLY A 51 8.63 -11.56 -2.77
CA GLY A 51 9.87 -10.80 -2.86
C GLY A 51 9.70 -9.29 -3.06
N GLU A 52 10.71 -8.54 -2.63
CA GLU A 52 10.74 -7.07 -2.64
C GLU A 52 10.41 -6.48 -4.03
N ALA A 53 11.01 -7.03 -5.08
CA ALA A 53 10.83 -6.54 -6.45
C ALA A 53 9.38 -6.64 -6.92
N ALA A 54 8.67 -7.70 -6.51
CA ALA A 54 7.28 -7.89 -6.88
C ALA A 54 6.37 -6.92 -6.11
N VAL A 55 6.63 -6.70 -4.81
CA VAL A 55 5.93 -5.69 -4.02
C VAL A 55 6.14 -4.29 -4.60
N ARG A 56 7.38 -3.90 -4.93
CA ARG A 56 7.67 -2.63 -5.61
C ARG A 56 6.85 -2.43 -6.88
N ARG A 57 6.67 -3.48 -7.68
CA ARG A 57 5.84 -3.43 -8.89
C ARG A 57 4.35 -3.26 -8.59
N ILE A 58 3.84 -3.92 -7.55
CA ILE A 58 2.45 -3.75 -7.08
C ILE A 58 2.24 -2.31 -6.64
N LEU A 59 3.10 -1.78 -5.77
CA LEU A 59 3.01 -0.41 -5.26
C LEU A 59 3.10 0.62 -6.40
N GLY A 60 3.99 0.41 -7.37
CA GLY A 60 4.09 1.29 -8.55
C GLY A 60 2.83 1.30 -9.42
N ARG A 61 2.03 0.22 -9.45
CA ARG A 61 0.73 0.19 -10.15
C ARG A 61 -0.37 0.91 -9.38
N LEU A 62 -0.31 0.88 -8.05
CA LEU A 62 -1.26 1.59 -7.20
C LEU A 62 -1.01 3.11 -7.21
N GLY A 63 0.23 3.52 -7.53
CA GLY A 63 0.64 4.93 -7.56
C GLY A 63 0.73 5.54 -6.16
N THR A 64 1.20 6.78 -6.03
CA THR A 64 1.02 7.52 -4.77
C THR A 64 -0.14 8.52 -4.90
N PRO A 65 -1.00 8.68 -3.87
CA PRO A 65 -2.13 9.61 -3.93
C PRO A 65 -1.70 11.10 -4.01
N ALA A 66 -0.40 11.40 -3.93
CA ALA A 66 0.14 12.74 -4.17
C ALA A 66 0.42 13.02 -5.67
N GLU A 67 0.40 12.01 -6.53
CA GLU A 67 0.71 12.12 -7.96
C GLU A 67 -0.54 12.05 -8.85
N GLN A 68 -1.74 12.28 -8.30
CA GLN A 68 -3.02 12.24 -9.03
C GLN A 68 -3.81 13.53 -8.83
#